data_AF-A0AAC8TJJ5-F1
#
_entry.id   AF-A0AAC8TJJ5-F1
#
_cell.length_a   1.000
_cell.length_b   1.000
_cell.length_c   1.000
_cell.angle_alpha   90.00
_cell.angle_beta   90.00
_cell.angle_gamma   90.00
#
_symmetry.space_group_name_H-M   'P 1'
#
loop_
_entity.id
_entity.type
_entity.pdbx_description
1 polymer ?
#
loop_
_entity_poly.entity_id
_entity_poly.type
_entity_poly.pdbx_seq_one_letter_code
_entity_poly.pdbx_strand_id
1 'polypeptide(L)'
;MGAWAVLFVAGCDSTGRGEEPAEPPAFEEPATETPVPEDVPRPPPEDPVVVTPVEPVPPPEEPRPPPPMFQPGFHQALRWSYSTGSVTFRLRVPVGRAGERVRLAFRAGDGSLVLRKATVALAGPNGSLASAPVAVTFSGTPGFSVAARTRVVSDPVPLPVQFRDELAVSFEVQGALGVSAIHALPGSYVRSGAYASVTGPLGGTPWDRAVGLATVDVEGTPARAFVALGDSITEGYIDELDDTRLAWPSVAEAQLGVPIVNAGVSGQGFYDALQNLDAEVLSLQGITDCVVLLGTNDLSALDMGSLKSRMNTLASRLQPFCRLWVGTLLPKEKSNHGSYEVVKQQRLEMNAWIRATFPDVIDFETVTRQPANVHLFLDGLEVDGIHPSAEGHRVMATEAARVLREAGVQPGPGVLLPAEGAP
;
A
#
# COMPACT_ATOMS: atom_id res chain seq x y z
N MET A 1 58.46 -8.39 -1.71
CA MET A 1 58.32 -7.89 -3.09
C MET A 1 57.26 -6.79 -3.01
N GLY A 2 57.51 -5.51 -3.34
CA GLY A 2 58.61 -4.89 -4.07
C GLY A 2 58.02 -4.07 -5.22
N ALA A 3 58.16 -2.75 -5.33
CA ALA A 3 58.94 -1.80 -4.51
C ALA A 3 58.20 -0.46 -4.29
N TRP A 4 58.73 0.34 -3.36
CA TRP A 4 58.28 1.72 -3.07
C TRP A 4 59.14 2.76 -3.81
N ALA A 5 58.62 3.97 -3.99
CA ALA A 5 59.39 5.21 -4.21
C ALA A 5 58.71 6.37 -3.45
N VAL A 6 59.49 7.28 -2.86
CA VAL A 6 59.00 8.31 -1.91
C VAL A 6 59.93 9.53 -1.90
N LEU A 7 59.43 10.65 -1.32
CA LEU A 7 60.18 11.84 -0.87
C LEU A 7 60.71 12.76 -2.00
N PHE A 8 60.92 14.07 -1.81
CA PHE A 8 61.09 14.84 -0.56
C PHE A 8 60.15 16.08 -0.41
N VAL A 9 60.30 16.81 0.71
CA VAL A 9 59.49 17.95 1.21
C VAL A 9 60.42 19.10 1.66
N ALA A 10 59.87 20.33 1.81
CA ALA A 10 60.52 21.60 2.25
C ALA A 10 61.39 22.31 1.17
N GLY A 11 61.69 23.62 1.22
CA GLY A 11 61.29 24.72 2.14
C GLY A 11 62.29 25.91 2.05
N CYS A 12 62.06 27.13 2.55
CA CYS A 12 60.86 27.82 3.11
C CYS A 12 61.11 29.36 3.16
N ASP A 13 60.02 30.16 3.09
CA ASP A 13 59.73 31.40 3.87
C ASP A 13 60.65 32.68 3.79
N SER A 14 60.03 33.88 3.77
CA SER A 14 60.41 35.10 4.56
C SER A 14 59.75 36.44 4.12
N THR A 15 58.77 36.92 4.92
CA THR A 15 58.55 38.32 5.42
C THR A 15 58.65 39.59 4.52
N GLY A 16 57.65 40.50 4.64
CA GLY A 16 57.92 41.90 5.02
C GLY A 16 57.06 43.08 4.48
N ARG A 17 56.33 43.77 5.39
CA ARG A 17 55.71 45.14 5.29
C ARG A 17 54.49 45.31 4.35
N GLY A 18 53.50 46.19 4.61
CA GLY A 18 53.25 47.07 5.78
C GLY A 18 51.99 47.96 5.62
N GLU A 19 51.57 48.63 6.71
CA GLU A 19 50.43 49.59 6.83
C GLU A 19 50.71 50.99 6.19
N GLU A 20 49.75 51.92 5.90
CA GLU A 20 48.29 51.82 5.61
C GLU A 20 47.73 53.00 4.69
N PRO A 21 47.06 54.13 5.09
CA PRO A 21 46.10 54.83 4.17
C PRO A 21 46.21 56.38 3.96
N ALA A 22 45.59 56.90 2.87
CA ALA A 22 45.00 58.27 2.70
C ALA A 22 44.23 58.38 1.34
N GLU A 23 42.90 58.57 1.32
CA GLU A 23 42.13 59.82 1.01
C GLU A 23 41.75 60.07 -0.47
N PRO A 24 40.60 60.74 -0.78
CA PRO A 24 40.01 60.80 -2.12
C PRO A 24 40.19 62.15 -2.88
N PRO A 25 40.06 62.16 -4.23
CA PRO A 25 39.89 63.38 -5.02
C PRO A 25 38.44 63.94 -4.93
N ALA A 26 38.29 65.23 -5.20
CA ALA A 26 37.06 66.01 -4.96
C ALA A 26 36.10 66.08 -6.17
N PHE A 27 34.92 66.68 -5.94
CA PHE A 27 33.92 67.01 -6.96
C PHE A 27 34.38 68.17 -7.86
N GLU A 28 33.96 68.15 -9.13
CA GLU A 28 33.83 69.33 -9.98
C GLU A 28 32.33 69.59 -10.27
N GLU A 29 31.94 70.87 -10.42
CA GLU A 29 30.55 71.28 -10.59
C GLU A 29 30.08 71.15 -12.06
N PRO A 30 28.84 70.69 -12.32
CA PRO A 30 28.27 70.68 -13.67
C PRO A 30 27.86 72.10 -14.12
N ALA A 31 28.12 72.42 -15.38
CA ALA A 31 27.84 73.73 -15.96
C ALA A 31 26.33 74.01 -16.17
N THR A 32 26.01 75.30 -16.31
CA THR A 32 24.65 75.87 -16.34
C THR A 32 23.75 75.39 -17.49
N GLU A 33 22.45 75.46 -17.23
CA GLU A 33 21.33 74.98 -18.05
C GLU A 33 21.19 75.64 -19.44
N THR A 34 20.61 74.90 -20.39
CA THR A 34 19.92 75.44 -21.57
C THR A 34 18.41 75.21 -21.47
N PRO A 35 17.53 76.16 -21.87
CA PRO A 35 16.10 76.03 -21.65
C PRO A 35 15.44 74.96 -22.53
N VAL A 36 14.53 74.19 -21.93
CA VAL A 36 13.62 73.27 -22.64
C VAL A 36 12.41 74.05 -23.18
N PRO A 37 11.95 73.84 -24.42
CA PRO A 37 10.73 74.49 -24.92
C PRO A 37 9.47 73.96 -24.22
N GLU A 38 8.50 74.84 -23.97
CA GLU A 38 7.23 74.47 -23.33
C GLU A 38 6.39 73.53 -24.22
N ASP A 39 5.92 72.41 -23.66
CA ASP A 39 5.07 71.44 -24.35
C ASP A 39 3.60 71.89 -24.35
N VAL A 40 3.04 72.14 -25.53
CA VAL A 40 1.67 72.66 -25.68
C VAL A 40 0.67 71.49 -25.69
N PRO A 41 -0.28 71.42 -24.75
CA PRO A 41 -1.23 70.31 -24.68
C PRO A 41 -2.05 70.16 -25.97
N ARG A 42 -1.96 68.98 -26.60
CA ARG A 42 -2.82 68.62 -27.73
C ARG A 42 -4.22 68.23 -27.23
N PRO A 43 -5.30 68.65 -27.91
CA PRO A 43 -6.65 68.20 -27.56
C PRO A 43 -6.83 66.69 -27.80
N PRO A 44 -7.77 66.04 -27.08
CA PRO A 44 -8.09 64.64 -27.32
C PRO A 44 -8.74 64.43 -28.71
N PRO A 45 -8.64 63.23 -29.29
CA PRO A 45 -9.34 62.91 -30.54
C PRO A 45 -10.86 62.92 -30.34
N GLU A 46 -11.60 63.36 -31.36
CA GLU A 46 -13.06 63.55 -31.31
C GLU A 46 -13.86 62.26 -31.62
N ASP A 47 -13.21 61.20 -32.10
CA ASP A 47 -13.86 59.94 -32.46
C ASP A 47 -14.30 59.13 -31.22
N PRO A 48 -15.58 58.70 -31.12
CA PRO A 48 -16.07 57.92 -29.99
C PRO A 48 -15.53 56.48 -30.03
N VAL A 49 -15.00 56.01 -28.88
CA VAL A 49 -14.49 54.64 -28.73
C VAL A 49 -15.65 53.64 -28.86
N VAL A 50 -15.67 52.89 -29.97
CA VAL A 50 -16.64 51.81 -30.19
C VAL A 50 -16.22 50.59 -29.37
N VAL A 51 -16.86 50.39 -28.22
CA VAL A 51 -16.70 49.18 -27.41
C VAL A 51 -17.56 48.06 -27.99
N THR A 52 -16.94 47.01 -28.52
CA THR A 52 -17.64 45.79 -28.95
C THR A 52 -18.31 45.13 -27.74
N PRO A 53 -19.60 44.73 -27.82
CA PRO A 53 -20.22 43.96 -26.75
C PRO A 53 -19.46 42.66 -26.50
N VAL A 54 -19.21 42.34 -25.23
CA VAL A 54 -18.64 41.05 -24.83
C VAL A 54 -19.72 39.99 -25.05
N GLU A 55 -19.45 39.01 -25.93
CA GLU A 55 -20.34 37.86 -26.08
C GLU A 55 -20.43 37.09 -24.75
N PRO A 56 -21.63 36.64 -24.34
CA PRO A 56 -21.79 35.91 -23.08
C PRO A 56 -20.99 34.61 -23.15
N VAL A 57 -19.96 34.50 -22.30
CA VAL A 57 -19.16 33.28 -22.15
C VAL A 57 -20.13 32.12 -21.87
N PRO A 58 -20.08 31.01 -22.64
CA PRO A 58 -20.94 29.87 -22.38
C PRO A 58 -20.71 29.36 -20.94
N PRO A 59 -21.76 28.84 -20.27
CA PRO A 59 -21.60 28.31 -18.92
C PRO A 59 -20.51 27.23 -18.91
N PRO A 60 -19.68 27.15 -17.86
CA PRO A 60 -18.61 26.17 -17.80
C PRO A 60 -19.19 24.76 -17.94
N GLU A 61 -18.65 23.99 -18.90
CA GLU A 61 -19.04 22.60 -19.12
C GLU A 61 -18.87 21.82 -17.81
N GLU A 62 -19.91 21.09 -17.39
CA GLU A 62 -19.84 20.29 -16.15
C GLU A 62 -18.65 19.33 -16.23
N PRO A 63 -17.81 19.23 -15.19
CA PRO A 63 -16.57 18.45 -15.25
C PRO A 63 -16.89 16.98 -15.50
N ARG A 64 -16.63 16.53 -16.73
CA ARG A 64 -16.92 15.16 -17.17
C ARG A 64 -16.33 14.16 -16.18
N PRO A 65 -17.12 13.18 -15.69
CA PRO A 65 -16.64 12.23 -14.69
C PRO A 65 -15.44 11.45 -15.23
N PRO A 66 -14.43 11.15 -14.40
CA PRO A 66 -13.25 10.42 -14.84
C PRO A 66 -13.65 9.01 -15.32
N PRO A 67 -12.94 8.46 -16.32
CA PRO A 67 -13.28 7.16 -16.89
C PRO A 67 -13.20 6.06 -15.82
N PRO A 68 -14.07 5.02 -15.88
CA PRO A 68 -13.99 3.89 -14.97
C PRO A 68 -12.61 3.24 -14.98
N MET A 69 -12.14 2.83 -13.81
CA MET A 69 -10.86 2.14 -13.66
C MET A 69 -10.95 0.95 -12.73
N PHE A 70 -10.10 -0.04 -13.00
CA PHE A 70 -9.83 -1.14 -12.09
C PHE A 70 -8.97 -0.65 -10.92
N GLN A 71 -9.43 -0.90 -9.70
CA GLN A 71 -8.69 -0.68 -8.45
C GLN A 71 -8.82 -1.95 -7.59
N PRO A 72 -7.82 -2.29 -6.75
CA PRO A 72 -7.85 -3.53 -6.00
C PRO A 72 -8.97 -3.52 -4.94
N GLY A 73 -9.82 -4.54 -4.98
CA GLY A 73 -10.78 -4.87 -3.92
C GLY A 73 -10.32 -6.06 -3.05
N PHE A 74 -9.33 -6.82 -3.50
CA PHE A 74 -8.61 -7.83 -2.71
C PHE A 74 -7.15 -7.89 -3.17
N HIS A 75 -6.22 -8.04 -2.23
CA HIS A 75 -4.82 -8.37 -2.50
C HIS A 75 -4.31 -9.32 -1.41
N GLN A 76 -3.35 -10.18 -1.79
CA GLN A 76 -2.52 -10.94 -0.86
C GLN A 76 -1.13 -11.11 -1.46
N ALA A 77 -0.09 -10.83 -0.68
CA ALA A 77 1.29 -11.07 -1.09
C ALA A 77 1.62 -12.56 -1.05
N LEU A 78 2.01 -13.14 -2.20
CA LEU A 78 2.24 -14.58 -2.38
C LEU A 78 3.74 -14.90 -2.50
N ARG A 79 4.49 -14.75 -1.40
CA ARG A 79 5.97 -14.83 -1.37
C ARG A 79 6.54 -16.25 -1.42
N TRP A 80 5.84 -17.24 -0.88
CA TRP A 80 6.30 -18.63 -0.89
C TRP A 80 5.88 -19.34 -2.19
N SER A 81 6.34 -20.58 -2.40
CA SER A 81 6.01 -21.37 -3.58
C SER A 81 5.43 -22.73 -3.19
N TYR A 82 4.30 -23.11 -3.79
CA TYR A 82 3.66 -24.41 -3.65
C TYR A 82 3.56 -25.11 -5.01
N SER A 83 4.11 -26.32 -5.11
CA SER A 83 4.16 -27.10 -6.35
C SER A 83 3.18 -28.26 -6.33
N THR A 84 2.40 -28.43 -7.40
CA THR A 84 1.33 -29.43 -7.47
C THR A 84 1.16 -30.07 -8.85
N GLY A 85 0.53 -31.25 -8.87
CA GLY A 85 0.04 -31.91 -10.09
C GLY A 85 -1.24 -31.25 -10.63
N SER A 86 -2.02 -31.96 -11.44
CA SER A 86 -3.30 -31.43 -11.96
C SER A 86 -4.37 -31.40 -10.85
N VAL A 87 -4.64 -30.21 -10.31
CA VAL A 87 -5.65 -29.97 -9.27
C VAL A 87 -6.59 -28.83 -9.66
N THR A 88 -7.74 -28.77 -9.01
CA THR A 88 -8.62 -27.60 -8.97
C THR A 88 -8.57 -27.00 -7.56
N PHE A 89 -8.30 -25.71 -7.45
CA PHE A 89 -8.56 -24.94 -6.23
C PHE A 89 -9.91 -24.23 -6.31
N ARG A 90 -10.51 -23.95 -5.16
CA ARG A 90 -11.58 -22.95 -4.98
C ARG A 90 -11.23 -22.09 -3.77
N LEU A 91 -10.96 -20.81 -4.00
CA LEU A 91 -10.66 -19.85 -2.94
C LEU A 91 -11.86 -18.95 -2.67
N ARG A 92 -12.19 -18.76 -1.39
CA ARG A 92 -13.24 -17.86 -0.88
C ARG A 92 -12.58 -16.58 -0.38
N VAL A 93 -12.57 -15.54 -1.21
CA VAL A 93 -11.95 -14.24 -0.91
C VAL A 93 -13.00 -13.14 -0.73
N PRO A 94 -12.92 -12.27 0.29
CA PRO A 94 -13.75 -11.08 0.38
C PRO A 94 -13.29 -10.02 -0.63
N VAL A 95 -14.18 -9.12 -1.04
CA VAL A 95 -13.87 -8.03 -1.97
C VAL A 95 -14.39 -6.68 -1.45
N GLY A 96 -13.46 -5.81 -1.06
CA GLY A 96 -13.71 -4.46 -0.53
C GLY A 96 -14.10 -3.40 -1.56
N ARG A 97 -14.65 -3.76 -2.73
CA ARG A 97 -15.10 -2.79 -3.74
C ARG A 97 -16.30 -3.30 -4.53
N ALA A 98 -17.33 -2.46 -4.67
CA ALA A 98 -18.47 -2.72 -5.55
C ALA A 98 -18.16 -2.35 -7.01
N GLY A 99 -18.80 -3.03 -7.97
CA GLY A 99 -18.67 -2.74 -9.41
C GLY A 99 -19.21 -3.85 -10.31
N GLU A 100 -19.32 -3.56 -11.61
CA GLU A 100 -19.95 -4.46 -12.61
C GLU A 100 -19.00 -5.50 -13.22
N ARG A 101 -17.68 -5.28 -13.11
CA ARG A 101 -16.66 -6.14 -13.70
C ARG A 101 -15.46 -6.32 -12.78
N VAL A 102 -14.88 -7.51 -12.80
CA VAL A 102 -13.67 -7.87 -12.05
C VAL A 102 -12.53 -8.29 -12.97
N ARG A 103 -11.29 -8.14 -12.49
CA ARG A 103 -10.08 -8.73 -13.06
C ARG A 103 -9.37 -9.53 -11.97
N LEU A 104 -8.82 -10.67 -12.36
CA LEU A 104 -8.12 -11.58 -11.46
C LEU A 104 -6.64 -11.62 -11.83
N ALA A 105 -5.77 -11.38 -10.86
CA ALA A 105 -4.32 -11.49 -11.03
C ALA A 105 -3.79 -12.77 -10.37
N PHE A 106 -3.11 -13.61 -11.14
CA PHE A 106 -2.47 -14.84 -10.69
C PHE A 106 -0.94 -14.71 -10.70
N ARG A 107 -0.25 -15.36 -9.75
CA ARG A 107 1.23 -15.36 -9.63
C ARG A 107 1.79 -16.78 -9.60
N ALA A 108 2.81 -17.02 -10.42
CA ALA A 108 3.61 -18.24 -10.38
C ALA A 108 4.56 -18.29 -9.17
N GLY A 109 4.89 -19.51 -8.73
CA GLY A 109 5.88 -19.78 -7.68
C GLY A 109 7.31 -19.80 -8.23
N ASP A 110 8.19 -20.62 -7.65
CA ASP A 110 9.60 -20.75 -8.06
C ASP A 110 9.84 -21.70 -9.25
N GLY A 111 8.77 -22.03 -9.99
CA GLY A 111 8.81 -22.88 -11.17
C GLY A 111 7.75 -22.45 -12.20
N SER A 112 7.64 -23.19 -13.31
CA SER A 112 6.59 -22.91 -14.30
C SER A 112 5.19 -23.18 -13.76
N LEU A 113 4.23 -22.38 -14.21
CA LEU A 113 2.81 -22.47 -13.86
C LEU A 113 1.98 -22.68 -15.13
N VAL A 114 1.07 -23.66 -15.12
CA VAL A 114 0.07 -23.84 -16.17
C VAL A 114 -1.32 -23.81 -15.54
N LEU A 115 -2.03 -22.70 -15.75
CA LEU A 115 -3.46 -22.58 -15.42
C LEU A 115 -4.24 -22.93 -16.69
N ARG A 116 -5.07 -23.97 -16.65
CA ARG A 116 -5.79 -24.48 -17.83
C ARG A 116 -7.15 -23.81 -18.03
N LYS A 117 -7.81 -23.45 -16.92
CA LYS A 117 -9.16 -22.89 -16.87
C LYS A 117 -9.37 -22.18 -15.55
N ALA A 118 -10.04 -21.04 -15.56
CA ALA A 118 -10.54 -20.38 -14.35
C ALA A 118 -12.00 -19.93 -14.51
N THR A 119 -12.71 -19.86 -13.39
CA THR A 119 -14.07 -19.35 -13.27
C THR A 119 -14.25 -18.60 -11.96
N VAL A 120 -15.16 -17.63 -11.92
CA VAL A 120 -15.50 -16.87 -10.71
C VAL A 120 -17.02 -16.75 -10.54
N ALA A 121 -17.47 -16.76 -9.30
CA ALA A 121 -18.86 -16.63 -8.88
C ALA A 121 -18.89 -15.99 -7.49
N LEU A 122 -20.07 -15.53 -7.05
CA LEU A 122 -20.34 -15.25 -5.64
C LEU A 122 -20.22 -16.56 -4.83
N ALA A 123 -19.61 -16.49 -3.64
CA ALA A 123 -19.40 -17.65 -2.78
C ALA A 123 -20.70 -18.10 -2.09
N GLY A 124 -20.96 -19.40 -2.10
CA GLY A 124 -22.04 -20.02 -1.34
C GLY A 124 -21.54 -20.70 -0.07
N PRO A 125 -22.44 -21.12 0.83
CA PRO A 125 -22.08 -21.85 2.04
C PRO A 125 -21.35 -23.16 1.71
N ASN A 126 -20.48 -23.61 2.61
CA ASN A 126 -19.79 -24.90 2.53
C ASN A 126 -19.06 -25.16 1.18
N GLY A 127 -18.45 -24.12 0.60
CA GLY A 127 -17.67 -24.21 -0.64
C GLY A 127 -18.49 -24.37 -1.93
N SER A 128 -19.81 -24.16 -1.86
CA SER A 128 -20.69 -24.06 -3.03
C SER A 128 -20.59 -22.68 -3.71
N LEU A 129 -21.29 -22.50 -4.84
CA LEU A 129 -21.42 -21.19 -5.51
C LEU A 129 -22.82 -20.61 -5.27
N ALA A 130 -22.90 -19.32 -4.95
CA ALA A 130 -24.16 -18.57 -4.83
C ALA A 130 -24.64 -17.98 -6.17
N SER A 131 -23.74 -17.84 -7.16
CA SER A 131 -24.08 -17.47 -8.53
C SER A 131 -23.63 -18.53 -9.55
N ALA A 132 -24.03 -18.37 -10.81
CA ALA A 132 -23.44 -19.15 -11.90
C ALA A 132 -21.93 -18.82 -12.05
N PRO A 133 -21.06 -19.80 -12.34
CA PRO A 133 -19.64 -19.57 -12.59
C PRO A 133 -19.40 -18.91 -13.95
N VAL A 134 -18.95 -17.65 -13.92
CA VAL A 134 -18.52 -16.91 -15.12
C VAL A 134 -17.11 -17.38 -15.49
N ALA A 135 -16.86 -17.59 -16.79
CA ALA A 135 -15.53 -17.97 -17.28
C ALA A 135 -14.55 -16.80 -17.21
N VAL A 136 -13.31 -17.09 -16.80
CA VAL A 136 -12.20 -16.14 -16.76
C VAL A 136 -11.28 -16.42 -17.95
N THR A 137 -10.96 -15.39 -18.73
CA THR A 137 -10.03 -15.49 -19.86
C THR A 137 -8.82 -14.58 -19.68
N PHE A 138 -7.77 -14.87 -20.45
CA PHE A 138 -6.49 -14.16 -20.46
C PHE A 138 -6.12 -13.91 -21.93
N SER A 139 -6.22 -12.67 -22.40
CA SER A 139 -6.09 -12.32 -23.82
C SER A 139 -7.03 -13.16 -24.72
N GLY A 140 -8.24 -13.44 -24.25
CA GLY A 140 -9.24 -14.27 -24.92
C GLY A 140 -9.06 -15.80 -24.81
N THR A 141 -7.98 -16.28 -24.18
CA THR A 141 -7.75 -17.73 -23.94
C THR A 141 -8.27 -18.16 -22.57
N PRO A 142 -8.71 -19.42 -22.36
CA PRO A 142 -9.24 -19.88 -21.06
C PRO A 142 -8.16 -20.07 -19.98
N GLY A 143 -6.87 -19.94 -20.32
CA GLY A 143 -5.75 -20.24 -19.43
C GLY A 143 -4.39 -19.94 -20.07
N PHE A 144 -3.33 -20.04 -19.30
CA PHE A 144 -1.98 -19.61 -19.67
C PHE A 144 -0.89 -20.57 -19.17
N SER A 145 0.31 -20.43 -19.72
CA SER A 145 1.53 -21.07 -19.23
C SER A 145 2.63 -20.01 -19.09
N VAL A 146 3.27 -19.93 -17.92
CA VAL A 146 4.30 -18.91 -17.61
C VAL A 146 5.48 -19.48 -16.81
N ALA A 147 6.58 -18.72 -16.78
CA ALA A 147 7.76 -18.99 -15.97
C ALA A 147 7.56 -18.57 -14.50
N ALA A 148 8.54 -18.93 -13.66
CA ALA A 148 8.58 -18.59 -12.23
C ALA A 148 8.32 -17.10 -11.96
N ARG A 149 7.64 -16.82 -10.84
CA ARG A 149 7.31 -15.49 -10.30
C ARG A 149 6.52 -14.53 -11.20
N THR A 150 6.16 -14.95 -12.42
CA THR A 150 5.35 -14.16 -13.36
C THR A 150 3.95 -13.86 -12.80
N ARG A 151 3.49 -12.60 -12.89
CA ARG A 151 2.11 -12.18 -12.63
C ARG A 151 1.33 -12.10 -13.95
N VAL A 152 0.13 -12.66 -13.99
CA VAL A 152 -0.78 -12.66 -15.16
C VAL A 152 -2.14 -12.11 -14.73
N VAL A 153 -2.68 -11.14 -15.47
CA VAL A 153 -3.98 -10.51 -15.19
C VAL A 153 -5.00 -10.97 -16.23
N SER A 154 -6.24 -11.22 -15.81
CA SER A 154 -7.33 -11.61 -16.70
C SER A 154 -7.85 -10.47 -17.57
N ASP A 155 -8.61 -10.85 -18.59
CA ASP A 155 -9.55 -9.95 -19.26
C ASP A 155 -10.64 -9.48 -18.25
N PRO A 156 -11.35 -8.37 -18.49
CA PRO A 156 -12.52 -7.97 -17.70
C PRO A 156 -13.62 -9.04 -17.69
N VAL A 157 -13.96 -9.57 -16.52
CA VAL A 157 -15.01 -10.56 -16.32
C VAL A 157 -16.31 -9.86 -15.91
N PRO A 158 -17.43 -10.08 -16.60
CA PRO A 158 -18.73 -9.53 -16.22
C PRO A 158 -19.31 -10.30 -15.03
N LEU A 159 -19.02 -9.81 -13.83
CA LEU A 159 -19.58 -10.28 -12.56
C LEU A 159 -19.84 -9.05 -11.68
N PRO A 160 -21.11 -8.62 -11.55
CA PRO A 160 -21.48 -7.59 -10.60
C PRO A 160 -21.19 -8.04 -9.16
N VAL A 161 -20.55 -7.17 -8.39
CA VAL A 161 -20.18 -7.39 -6.99
C VAL A 161 -20.54 -6.16 -6.15
N GLN A 162 -20.93 -6.39 -4.91
CA GLN A 162 -21.16 -5.37 -3.89
C GLN A 162 -19.94 -5.23 -2.97
N PHE A 163 -19.90 -4.16 -2.18
CA PHE A 163 -18.87 -3.98 -1.16
C PHE A 163 -19.00 -5.07 -0.09
N ARG A 164 -17.91 -5.80 0.18
CA ARG A 164 -17.82 -6.97 1.08
C ARG A 164 -18.55 -8.23 0.60
N ASP A 165 -18.89 -8.32 -0.69
CA ASP A 165 -19.21 -9.62 -1.30
C ASP A 165 -18.01 -10.57 -1.21
N GLU A 166 -18.30 -11.87 -1.18
CA GLU A 166 -17.28 -12.92 -1.23
C GLU A 166 -17.30 -13.64 -2.57
N LEU A 167 -16.12 -13.87 -3.14
CA LEU A 167 -15.96 -14.56 -4.42
C LEU A 167 -15.38 -15.97 -4.22
N ALA A 168 -15.98 -16.93 -4.91
CA ALA A 168 -15.49 -18.29 -5.07
C ALA A 168 -14.71 -18.43 -6.39
N VAL A 169 -13.43 -18.05 -6.38
CA VAL A 169 -12.55 -18.16 -7.54
C VAL A 169 -12.06 -19.62 -7.66
N SER A 170 -12.48 -20.30 -8.73
CA SER A 170 -12.17 -21.72 -8.97
C SER A 170 -11.26 -21.88 -10.19
N PHE A 171 -10.13 -22.57 -10.07
CA PHE A 171 -9.14 -22.67 -11.15
C PHE A 171 -8.43 -24.02 -11.21
N GLU A 172 -8.24 -24.51 -12.44
CA GLU A 172 -7.62 -25.79 -12.81
C GLU A 172 -6.15 -25.57 -13.18
N VAL A 173 -5.23 -26.22 -12.49
CA VAL A 173 -3.81 -25.81 -12.48
C VAL A 173 -2.85 -26.98 -12.28
N GLN A 174 -1.59 -26.77 -12.67
CA GLN A 174 -0.43 -27.61 -12.34
C GLN A 174 0.85 -26.77 -12.34
N GLY A 175 1.91 -27.28 -11.69
CA GLY A 175 3.19 -26.58 -11.56
C GLY A 175 3.29 -25.79 -10.26
N ALA A 176 4.09 -24.73 -10.26
CA ALA A 176 4.39 -23.93 -9.06
C ALA A 176 3.51 -22.66 -8.98
N LEU A 177 2.75 -22.52 -7.90
CA LEU A 177 1.96 -21.34 -7.56
C LEU A 177 2.68 -20.52 -6.49
N GLY A 178 2.50 -19.20 -6.50
CA GLY A 178 2.79 -18.39 -5.31
C GLY A 178 1.81 -18.76 -4.18
N VAL A 179 2.25 -18.71 -2.92
CA VAL A 179 1.40 -18.97 -1.73
C VAL A 179 1.71 -17.99 -0.58
N SER A 180 0.72 -17.72 0.28
CA SER A 180 0.88 -16.98 1.55
C SER A 180 1.69 -17.78 2.58
N ALA A 181 2.19 -17.10 3.63
CA ALA A 181 2.73 -17.81 4.79
C ALA A 181 1.63 -18.46 5.61
N ILE A 182 0.54 -17.74 5.80
CA ILE A 182 -0.49 -18.02 6.81
C ILE A 182 -1.79 -18.57 6.19
N HIS A 183 -2.70 -19.06 7.02
CA HIS A 183 -3.88 -19.87 6.65
C HIS A 183 -5.17 -19.03 6.49
N ALA A 184 -5.03 -17.77 6.08
CA ALA A 184 -6.06 -16.72 6.19
C ALA A 184 -7.31 -16.80 5.28
N LEU A 185 -7.56 -17.89 4.53
CA LEU A 185 -8.72 -18.07 3.66
C LEU A 185 -9.61 -19.28 4.03
N PRO A 186 -10.20 -19.34 5.24
CA PRO A 186 -11.08 -20.43 5.65
C PRO A 186 -12.31 -20.56 4.72
N GLY A 187 -12.80 -21.80 4.57
CA GLY A 187 -13.86 -22.14 3.61
C GLY A 187 -13.39 -22.28 2.15
N SER A 188 -12.08 -22.32 1.93
CA SER A 188 -11.43 -22.61 0.65
C SER A 188 -11.01 -24.10 0.55
N TYR A 189 -10.87 -24.63 -0.66
CA TYR A 189 -10.75 -26.08 -0.92
C TYR A 189 -9.81 -26.42 -2.10
N VAL A 190 -9.27 -27.63 -2.11
CA VAL A 190 -8.50 -28.21 -3.23
C VAL A 190 -8.94 -29.64 -3.56
N ARG A 191 -9.02 -29.98 -4.85
CA ARG A 191 -9.45 -31.29 -5.36
C ARG A 191 -8.64 -31.70 -6.60
N SER A 192 -8.01 -32.87 -6.56
CA SER A 192 -7.28 -33.45 -7.70
C SER A 192 -8.18 -33.68 -8.91
N GLY A 193 -7.75 -33.23 -10.10
CA GLY A 193 -8.54 -33.25 -11.34
C GLY A 193 -9.10 -31.88 -11.74
N ALA A 194 -10.04 -31.89 -12.69
CA ALA A 194 -10.59 -30.69 -13.34
C ALA A 194 -12.06 -30.46 -12.97
N TYR A 195 -12.34 -29.42 -12.18
CA TYR A 195 -13.64 -29.19 -11.53
C TYR A 195 -14.06 -27.71 -11.40
N ALA A 196 -13.43 -26.76 -12.11
CA ALA A 196 -13.68 -25.33 -11.86
C ALA A 196 -15.17 -24.94 -11.99
N SER A 197 -15.88 -25.52 -12.96
CA SER A 197 -17.30 -25.26 -13.23
C SER A 197 -18.31 -26.02 -12.35
N VAL A 198 -17.89 -26.72 -11.29
CA VAL A 198 -18.83 -27.40 -10.36
C VAL A 198 -19.58 -26.35 -9.54
N THR A 199 -20.92 -26.31 -9.63
CA THR A 199 -21.75 -25.32 -8.91
C THR A 199 -21.98 -25.65 -7.43
N GLY A 200 -22.09 -26.95 -7.10
CA GLY A 200 -22.13 -27.42 -5.71
C GLY A 200 -20.77 -27.26 -5.00
N PRO A 201 -20.65 -27.76 -3.75
CA PRO A 201 -19.38 -27.85 -3.05
C PRO A 201 -18.29 -28.51 -3.91
N LEU A 202 -17.08 -27.95 -3.93
CA LEU A 202 -15.97 -28.52 -4.71
C LEU A 202 -15.68 -29.97 -4.30
N GLY A 203 -15.78 -30.28 -3.01
CA GLY A 203 -15.23 -31.49 -2.41
C GLY A 203 -13.69 -31.48 -2.44
N GLY A 204 -13.08 -32.63 -2.16
CA GLY A 204 -11.64 -32.71 -1.91
C GLY A 204 -11.30 -32.40 -0.46
N THR A 205 -10.16 -31.77 -0.21
CA THR A 205 -9.74 -31.34 1.14
C THR A 205 -9.93 -29.84 1.32
N PRO A 206 -10.08 -29.35 2.56
CA PRO A 206 -9.84 -27.94 2.86
C PRO A 206 -8.47 -27.50 2.33
N TRP A 207 -8.38 -26.24 1.94
CA TRP A 207 -7.13 -25.56 1.62
C TRP A 207 -7.34 -24.09 1.97
N ASP A 208 -6.70 -23.65 3.04
CA ASP A 208 -6.93 -22.40 3.76
C ASP A 208 -5.91 -21.30 3.43
N ARG A 209 -4.83 -21.60 2.72
CA ARG A 209 -3.84 -20.59 2.27
C ARG A 209 -4.27 -19.88 1.00
N ALA A 210 -3.95 -18.60 0.87
CA ALA A 210 -4.01 -17.91 -0.42
C ALA A 210 -2.96 -18.49 -1.38
N VAL A 211 -3.38 -18.94 -2.56
CA VAL A 211 -2.50 -19.62 -3.51
C VAL A 211 -2.86 -19.26 -4.95
N GLY A 212 -1.87 -18.93 -5.78
CA GLY A 212 -2.06 -18.50 -7.17
C GLY A 212 -2.70 -17.11 -7.29
N LEU A 213 -3.95 -16.94 -6.87
CA LEU A 213 -4.69 -15.68 -6.92
C LEU A 213 -4.10 -14.66 -5.93
N ALA A 214 -3.48 -13.60 -6.47
CA ALA A 214 -2.83 -12.55 -5.70
C ALA A 214 -3.63 -11.24 -5.64
N THR A 215 -4.60 -11.01 -6.53
CA THR A 215 -5.38 -9.76 -6.56
C THR A 215 -6.75 -9.98 -7.23
N VAL A 216 -7.78 -9.33 -6.69
CA VAL A 216 -9.04 -9.07 -7.40
C VAL A 216 -9.15 -7.55 -7.55
N ASP A 217 -9.05 -7.07 -8.79
CA ASP A 217 -9.31 -5.67 -9.12
C ASP A 217 -10.77 -5.54 -9.58
N VAL A 218 -11.49 -4.54 -9.08
CA VAL A 218 -12.91 -4.29 -9.46
C VAL A 218 -12.97 -2.98 -10.24
N GLU A 219 -13.78 -2.92 -11.28
CA GLU A 219 -13.99 -1.70 -12.08
C GLU A 219 -15.10 -0.80 -11.49
N GLY A 220 -14.82 0.50 -11.43
CA GLY A 220 -15.79 1.52 -11.08
C GLY A 220 -15.22 2.92 -11.24
N THR A 221 -16.01 3.95 -10.96
CA THR A 221 -15.53 5.34 -10.91
C THR A 221 -14.35 5.45 -9.93
N PRO A 222 -13.22 6.07 -10.33
CA PRO A 222 -12.06 6.27 -9.47
C PRO A 222 -12.42 6.82 -8.08
N ALA A 223 -12.00 6.10 -7.03
CA ALA A 223 -12.26 6.42 -5.63
C ALA A 223 -10.98 6.25 -4.80
N ARG A 224 -11.01 6.49 -3.49
CA ARG A 224 -9.89 6.13 -2.61
C ARG A 224 -9.79 4.61 -2.50
N ALA A 225 -8.57 4.08 -2.57
CA ALA A 225 -8.26 2.66 -2.41
C ALA A 225 -6.92 2.55 -1.68
N PHE A 226 -6.91 1.85 -0.55
CA PHE A 226 -5.77 1.75 0.35
C PHE A 226 -5.03 0.43 0.13
N VAL A 227 -3.71 0.45 0.31
CA VAL A 227 -2.91 -0.77 0.53
C VAL A 227 -2.27 -0.74 1.91
N ALA A 228 -2.48 -1.79 2.70
CA ALA A 228 -1.84 -1.99 3.99
C ALA A 228 -0.57 -2.82 3.81
N LEU A 229 0.59 -2.21 4.03
CA LEU A 229 1.91 -2.82 3.92
C LEU A 229 2.47 -3.12 5.31
N GLY A 230 3.02 -4.31 5.51
CA GLY A 230 3.64 -4.65 6.78
C GLY A 230 4.18 -6.07 6.88
N ASP A 231 4.30 -6.54 8.11
CA ASP A 231 4.77 -7.89 8.44
C ASP A 231 3.61 -8.83 8.82
N SER A 232 3.83 -9.84 9.68
CA SER A 232 2.80 -10.80 10.13
C SER A 232 1.61 -10.12 10.81
N ILE A 233 1.87 -9.01 11.51
CA ILE A 233 0.86 -8.17 12.16
C ILE A 233 -0.12 -7.58 11.13
N THR A 234 0.34 -7.35 9.90
CA THR A 234 -0.51 -6.84 8.80
C THR A 234 -1.05 -7.97 7.92
N GLU A 235 -0.30 -9.06 7.70
CA GLU A 235 -0.82 -10.25 6.99
C GLU A 235 -2.05 -10.83 7.72
N GLY A 236 -2.07 -10.72 9.05
CA GLY A 236 -3.20 -11.14 9.91
C GLY A 236 -2.94 -12.43 10.65
N TYR A 237 -1.69 -12.70 11.03
CA TYR A 237 -1.32 -13.90 11.78
C TYR A 237 -1.80 -13.81 13.23
N ILE A 238 -2.50 -14.86 13.68
CA ILE A 238 -2.93 -15.05 15.06
C ILE A 238 -2.40 -16.39 15.57
N ASP A 239 -2.89 -17.53 15.06
CA ASP A 239 -2.68 -18.87 15.65
C ASP A 239 -2.54 -20.01 14.62
N GLU A 240 -2.10 -19.71 13.40
CA GLU A 240 -2.00 -20.66 12.26
C GLU A 240 -3.35 -21.15 11.68
N LEU A 241 -4.50 -20.72 12.21
CA LEU A 241 -5.85 -20.98 11.66
C LEU A 241 -6.59 -19.68 11.39
N ASP A 242 -5.87 -18.74 10.78
CA ASP A 242 -6.21 -17.32 10.66
C ASP A 242 -7.43 -17.06 9.74
N ASP A 243 -8.01 -15.86 9.81
CA ASP A 243 -8.98 -15.37 8.82
C ASP A 243 -8.63 -13.92 8.40
N THR A 244 -8.42 -13.72 7.10
CA THR A 244 -8.14 -12.41 6.49
C THR A 244 -9.23 -11.37 6.82
N ARG A 245 -10.47 -11.81 7.08
CA ARG A 245 -11.61 -10.97 7.47
C ARG A 245 -11.46 -10.37 8.87
N LEU A 246 -10.67 -11.01 9.74
CA LEU A 246 -10.35 -10.57 11.11
C LEU A 246 -9.05 -9.75 11.18
N ALA A 247 -8.19 -9.83 10.16
CA ALA A 247 -7.00 -9.01 10.07
C ALA A 247 -7.34 -7.51 10.07
N TRP A 248 -6.52 -6.70 10.76
CA TRP A 248 -6.83 -5.28 10.97
C TRP A 248 -7.16 -4.47 9.69
N PRO A 249 -6.56 -4.72 8.50
CA PRO A 249 -6.93 -4.00 7.28
C PRO A 249 -8.37 -4.28 6.85
N SER A 250 -8.80 -5.54 6.93
CA SER A 250 -10.13 -5.99 6.49
C SER A 250 -11.24 -5.54 7.44
N VAL A 251 -10.93 -5.47 8.74
CA VAL A 251 -11.85 -4.89 9.74
C VAL A 251 -11.93 -3.36 9.58
N ALA A 252 -10.81 -2.68 9.29
CA ALA A 252 -10.80 -1.24 9.05
C ALA A 252 -11.54 -0.86 7.75
N GLU A 253 -11.40 -1.65 6.69
CA GLU A 253 -12.20 -1.59 5.46
C GLU A 253 -13.69 -1.65 5.78
N ALA A 254 -14.14 -2.67 6.51
CA ALA A 254 -15.54 -2.85 6.86
C ALA A 254 -16.11 -1.67 7.68
N GLN A 255 -15.30 -1.08 8.58
CA GLN A 255 -15.69 0.11 9.35
C GLN A 255 -15.71 1.41 8.53
N LEU A 256 -14.80 1.55 7.54
CA LEU A 256 -14.65 2.78 6.75
C LEU A 256 -15.52 2.81 5.49
N GLY A 257 -15.87 1.65 4.94
CA GLY A 257 -16.59 1.56 3.67
C GLY A 257 -15.73 1.85 2.44
N VAL A 258 -14.41 1.67 2.55
CA VAL A 258 -13.42 1.88 1.46
C VAL A 258 -12.49 0.67 1.36
N PRO A 259 -11.98 0.30 0.18
CA PRO A 259 -11.09 -0.85 0.03
C PRO A 259 -9.78 -0.66 0.79
N ILE A 260 -9.36 -1.64 1.59
CA ILE A 260 -8.04 -1.66 2.25
C ILE A 260 -7.39 -3.02 2.04
N VAL A 261 -6.67 -3.16 0.92
CA VAL A 261 -6.13 -4.45 0.49
C VAL A 261 -4.80 -4.79 1.16
N ASN A 262 -4.57 -6.07 1.43
CA ASN A 262 -3.53 -6.53 2.34
C ASN A 262 -2.24 -6.96 1.61
N ALA A 263 -1.15 -6.23 1.81
CA ALA A 263 0.21 -6.52 1.34
C ALA A 263 1.18 -6.86 2.51
N GLY A 264 0.65 -7.29 3.65
CA GLY A 264 1.43 -7.86 4.75
C GLY A 264 2.10 -9.19 4.38
N VAL A 265 3.27 -9.46 4.96
CA VAL A 265 4.06 -10.68 4.73
C VAL A 265 4.73 -11.11 6.03
N SER A 266 4.44 -12.31 6.53
CA SER A 266 5.00 -12.80 7.80
C SER A 266 6.52 -12.86 7.78
N GLY A 267 7.13 -12.35 8.86
CA GLY A 267 8.58 -12.23 9.01
C GLY A 267 9.25 -11.13 8.16
N GLN A 268 8.51 -10.38 7.34
CA GLN A 268 9.08 -9.31 6.51
C GLN A 268 9.79 -8.24 7.36
N GLY A 269 11.01 -7.89 6.95
CA GLY A 269 11.68 -6.67 7.38
C GLY A 269 11.68 -5.61 6.26
N PHE A 270 12.31 -4.46 6.52
CA PHE A 270 12.44 -3.41 5.51
C PHE A 270 13.20 -3.86 4.25
N TYR A 271 14.14 -4.82 4.38
CA TYR A 271 14.90 -5.33 3.23
C TYR A 271 13.99 -6.03 2.22
N ASP A 272 13.19 -6.98 2.69
CA ASP A 272 12.33 -7.81 1.84
C ASP A 272 11.17 -7.00 1.26
N ALA A 273 10.67 -6.03 2.01
CA ALA A 273 9.69 -5.05 1.53
C ALA A 273 10.26 -4.20 0.38
N LEU A 274 11.44 -3.59 0.58
CA LEU A 274 12.09 -2.76 -0.45
C LEU A 274 12.50 -3.55 -1.69
N GLN A 275 12.90 -4.82 -1.54
CA GLN A 275 13.26 -5.70 -2.65
C GLN A 275 12.06 -6.08 -3.55
N ASN A 276 10.86 -6.19 -2.97
CA ASN A 276 9.67 -6.73 -3.66
C ASN A 276 8.59 -5.68 -3.94
N LEU A 277 8.79 -4.43 -3.47
CA LEU A 277 7.85 -3.30 -3.56
C LEU A 277 7.25 -3.12 -4.97
N ASP A 278 8.10 -3.17 -6.00
CA ASP A 278 7.72 -3.00 -7.40
C ASP A 278 6.83 -4.15 -7.93
N ALA A 279 7.04 -5.36 -7.44
CA ALA A 279 6.36 -6.55 -7.92
C ALA A 279 4.96 -6.73 -7.28
N GLU A 280 4.77 -6.24 -6.06
CA GLU A 280 3.60 -6.55 -5.24
C GLU A 280 2.71 -5.34 -4.93
N VAL A 281 3.31 -4.15 -4.71
CA VAL A 281 2.59 -2.96 -4.25
C VAL A 281 2.45 -1.93 -5.36
N LEU A 282 3.55 -1.58 -6.02
CA LEU A 282 3.54 -0.63 -7.15
C LEU A 282 3.08 -1.29 -8.47
N SER A 283 2.74 -2.58 -8.43
CA SER A 283 2.04 -3.30 -9.50
C SER A 283 0.50 -3.26 -9.37
N LEU A 284 -0.01 -2.64 -8.29
CA LEU A 284 -1.43 -2.35 -8.09
C LEU A 284 -1.83 -1.08 -8.85
N GLN A 285 -3.03 -1.08 -9.42
CA GLN A 285 -3.52 0.06 -10.20
C GLN A 285 -4.48 0.92 -9.37
N GLY A 286 -4.25 2.23 -9.36
CA GLY A 286 -5.15 3.18 -8.71
C GLY A 286 -5.22 3.08 -7.19
N ILE A 287 -4.18 2.60 -6.51
CA ILE A 287 -4.04 2.89 -5.08
C ILE A 287 -3.91 4.41 -4.88
N THR A 288 -4.55 4.96 -3.85
CA THR A 288 -4.49 6.39 -3.50
C THR A 288 -3.74 6.62 -2.20
N ASP A 289 -3.68 5.60 -1.36
CA ASP A 289 -3.21 5.66 0.02
C ASP A 289 -2.44 4.38 0.36
N CYS A 290 -1.34 4.52 1.10
CA CYS A 290 -0.52 3.41 1.57
C CYS A 290 -0.35 3.51 3.09
N VAL A 291 -0.73 2.48 3.83
CA VAL A 291 -0.54 2.40 5.28
C VAL A 291 0.63 1.47 5.57
N VAL A 292 1.70 1.98 6.16
CA VAL A 292 2.93 1.20 6.46
C VAL A 292 3.02 0.94 7.96
N LEU A 293 2.85 -0.32 8.35
CA LEU A 293 3.17 -0.82 9.69
C LEU A 293 4.24 -1.90 9.55
N LEU A 294 5.51 -1.49 9.63
CA LEU A 294 6.66 -2.35 9.35
C LEU A 294 7.88 -1.96 10.21
N GLY A 295 8.65 -2.98 10.59
CA GLY A 295 9.97 -2.81 11.20
C GLY A 295 10.16 -3.57 12.52
N THR A 296 9.13 -4.26 13.04
CA THR A 296 9.23 -5.04 14.29
C THR A 296 10.23 -6.19 14.19
N ASN A 297 10.47 -6.71 12.98
CA ASN A 297 11.42 -7.79 12.69
C ASN A 297 12.87 -7.31 12.52
N ASP A 298 13.08 -6.06 12.12
CA ASP A 298 14.42 -5.45 12.03
C ASP A 298 14.99 -5.05 13.42
N LEU A 299 14.15 -4.99 14.48
CA LEU A 299 14.57 -4.60 15.83
C LEU A 299 15.64 -5.55 16.41
N SER A 300 16.68 -4.97 16.99
CA SER A 300 17.94 -5.58 17.46
C SER A 300 18.81 -6.28 16.40
N ALA A 301 18.31 -6.45 15.16
CA ALA A 301 19.10 -6.90 14.03
C ALA A 301 19.79 -5.73 13.29
N LEU A 302 19.22 -4.52 13.38
CA LEU A 302 19.77 -3.28 12.85
C LEU A 302 20.05 -2.24 13.95
N ASP A 303 20.85 -1.23 13.63
CA ASP A 303 20.95 0.00 14.40
C ASP A 303 19.82 1.01 14.06
N MET A 304 19.62 2.02 14.91
CA MET A 304 18.57 3.03 14.72
C MET A 304 18.77 3.95 13.51
N GLY A 305 20.00 4.17 13.05
CA GLY A 305 20.26 4.88 11.80
C GLY A 305 19.80 4.06 10.59
N SER A 306 20.15 2.78 10.56
CA SER A 306 19.69 1.83 9.53
C SER A 306 18.16 1.68 9.51
N LEU A 307 17.50 1.56 10.66
CA LEU A 307 16.02 1.48 10.76
C LEU A 307 15.35 2.70 10.14
N LYS A 308 15.74 3.91 10.57
CA LYS A 308 15.17 5.18 10.08
C LYS A 308 15.48 5.41 8.59
N SER A 309 16.70 5.10 8.16
CA SER A 309 17.12 5.21 6.76
C SER A 309 16.31 4.31 5.83
N ARG A 310 16.06 3.05 6.25
CA ARG A 310 15.23 2.11 5.49
C ARG A 310 13.76 2.53 5.44
N MET A 311 13.18 2.99 6.55
CA MET A 311 11.81 3.54 6.56
C MET A 311 11.69 4.76 5.63
N ASN A 312 12.64 5.70 5.68
CA ASN A 312 12.68 6.86 4.77
C ASN A 312 12.83 6.46 3.29
N THR A 313 13.58 5.39 3.01
CA THR A 313 13.73 4.84 1.66
C THR A 313 12.42 4.26 1.15
N LEU A 314 11.69 3.53 2.01
CA LEU A 314 10.36 2.98 1.69
C LEU A 314 9.33 4.10 1.49
N ALA A 315 9.32 5.09 2.38
CA ALA A 315 8.45 6.27 2.30
C ALA A 315 8.64 7.03 0.97
N SER A 316 9.87 7.38 0.62
CA SER A 316 10.21 8.09 -0.63
C SER A 316 9.88 7.29 -1.89
N ARG A 317 9.82 5.95 -1.82
CA ARG A 317 9.40 5.08 -2.93
C ARG A 317 7.88 4.98 -3.09
N LEU A 318 7.11 5.18 -2.02
CA LEU A 318 5.65 5.11 -2.00
C LEU A 318 4.99 6.46 -2.32
N GLN A 319 5.53 7.57 -1.81
CA GLN A 319 4.96 8.92 -1.95
C GLN A 319 4.61 9.37 -3.39
N PRO A 320 5.31 8.96 -4.47
CA PRO A 320 4.92 9.30 -5.84
C PRO A 320 3.63 8.61 -6.33
N PHE A 321 3.15 7.59 -5.61
CA PHE A 321 2.02 6.74 -6.01
C PHE A 321 0.82 6.85 -5.05
N CYS A 322 1.06 7.18 -3.77
CA CYS A 322 0.02 7.19 -2.74
C CYS A 322 0.34 8.16 -1.59
N ARG A 323 -0.69 8.69 -0.93
CA ARG A 323 -0.55 9.34 0.37
C ARG A 323 -0.08 8.33 1.41
N LEU A 324 0.99 8.64 2.12
CA LEU A 324 1.65 7.72 3.05
C LEU A 324 1.16 7.93 4.48
N TRP A 325 0.58 6.89 5.05
CA TRP A 325 0.23 6.77 6.47
C TRP A 325 1.24 5.86 7.16
N VAL A 326 1.77 6.24 8.32
CA VAL A 326 2.76 5.42 9.05
C VAL A 326 2.20 4.96 10.40
N GLY A 327 2.16 3.65 10.59
CA GLY A 327 1.78 3.02 11.85
C GLY A 327 2.94 2.98 12.84
N THR A 328 2.70 3.38 14.10
CA THR A 328 3.65 3.12 15.19
C THR A 328 3.76 1.61 15.46
N LEU A 329 4.95 1.11 15.78
CA LEU A 329 5.16 -0.29 16.16
C LEU A 329 4.39 -0.62 17.45
N LEU A 330 3.68 -1.75 17.46
CA LEU A 330 2.98 -2.29 18.62
C LEU A 330 3.91 -2.51 19.83
N PRO A 331 3.37 -2.81 21.03
CA PRO A 331 4.13 -3.48 22.09
C PRO A 331 4.86 -4.74 21.60
N LYS A 332 5.84 -5.19 22.37
CA LYS A 332 6.64 -6.37 22.06
C LYS A 332 7.28 -6.90 23.33
N GLU A 333 6.91 -8.12 23.71
CA GLU A 333 7.21 -8.71 25.01
C GLU A 333 8.40 -9.68 24.96
N LYS A 334 8.81 -10.07 23.75
CA LYS A 334 9.94 -10.98 23.50
C LYS A 334 10.85 -10.53 22.36
N SER A 335 12.07 -11.07 22.35
CA SER A 335 13.05 -10.91 21.29
C SER A 335 13.15 -12.21 20.47
N ASN A 336 12.86 -12.15 19.17
CA ASN A 336 13.09 -13.29 18.26
C ASN A 336 14.59 -13.42 17.90
N HIS A 337 15.29 -12.28 17.92
CA HIS A 337 16.72 -12.14 17.67
C HIS A 337 17.31 -11.17 18.71
N GLY A 338 18.64 -11.11 18.83
CA GLY A 338 19.34 -10.09 19.60
C GLY A 338 18.97 -10.01 21.09
N SER A 339 19.02 -8.78 21.64
CA SER A 339 18.73 -8.49 23.05
C SER A 339 17.37 -7.82 23.23
N TYR A 340 16.57 -8.32 24.16
CA TYR A 340 15.25 -7.75 24.45
C TYR A 340 15.31 -6.31 24.98
N GLU A 341 16.36 -5.95 25.73
CA GLU A 341 16.57 -4.56 26.16
C GLU A 341 16.80 -3.62 24.97
N VAL A 342 17.51 -4.09 23.94
CA VAL A 342 17.71 -3.34 22.70
C VAL A 342 16.39 -3.22 21.92
N VAL A 343 15.60 -4.29 21.82
CA VAL A 343 14.25 -4.23 21.24
C VAL A 343 13.39 -3.19 21.95
N LYS A 344 13.34 -3.19 23.28
CA LYS A 344 12.58 -2.20 24.07
C LYS A 344 13.02 -0.77 23.81
N GLN A 345 14.32 -0.49 23.79
CA GLN A 345 14.88 0.84 23.52
C GLN A 345 14.58 1.29 22.08
N GLN A 346 14.88 0.45 21.09
CA GLN A 346 14.71 0.78 19.68
C GLN A 346 13.24 0.96 19.29
N ARG A 347 12.33 0.16 19.84
CA ARG A 347 10.88 0.27 19.60
C ARG A 347 10.34 1.65 20.04
N LEU A 348 10.75 2.11 21.22
CA LEU A 348 10.39 3.44 21.72
C LEU A 348 11.03 4.58 20.91
N GLU A 349 12.31 4.47 20.58
CA GLU A 349 13.00 5.49 19.76
C GLU A 349 12.41 5.57 18.35
N MET A 350 12.07 4.42 17.74
CA MET A 350 11.42 4.36 16.43
C MET A 350 10.03 5.00 16.46
N ASN A 351 9.20 4.69 17.47
CA ASN A 351 7.86 5.26 17.57
C ASN A 351 7.87 6.76 17.89
N ALA A 352 8.80 7.23 18.74
CA ALA A 352 9.00 8.65 18.99
C ALA A 352 9.45 9.37 17.71
N TRP A 353 10.35 8.76 16.92
CA TRP A 353 10.80 9.30 15.65
C TRP A 353 9.70 9.30 14.57
N ILE A 354 8.87 8.25 14.47
CA ILE A 354 7.72 8.20 13.56
C ILE A 354 6.79 9.39 13.81
N ARG A 355 6.35 9.57 15.06
CA ARG A 355 5.46 10.67 15.49
C ARG A 355 6.04 12.07 15.23
N ALA A 356 7.36 12.20 15.20
CA ALA A 356 8.05 13.47 14.95
C ALA A 356 8.41 13.72 13.47
N THR A 357 8.29 12.71 12.59
CA THR A 357 8.79 12.77 11.20
C THR A 357 7.69 12.71 10.17
N PHE A 358 6.62 11.94 10.41
CA PHE A 358 5.52 11.77 9.44
C PHE A 358 4.31 12.61 9.87
N PRO A 359 3.65 13.33 8.93
CA PRO A 359 2.45 14.13 9.25
C PRO A 359 1.21 13.26 9.44
N ASP A 360 1.15 12.12 8.76
CA ASP A 360 0.04 11.18 8.71
C ASP A 360 0.42 9.90 9.47
N VAL A 361 0.08 9.83 10.76
CA VAL A 361 0.46 8.75 11.68
C VAL A 361 -0.77 8.06 12.27
N ILE A 362 -0.74 6.73 12.36
CA ILE A 362 -1.74 5.92 13.08
C ILE A 362 -1.08 5.34 14.33
N ASP A 363 -1.53 5.77 15.51
CA ASP A 363 -0.89 5.46 16.80
C ASP A 363 -1.40 4.14 17.39
N PHE A 364 -1.16 3.06 16.64
CA PHE A 364 -1.49 1.69 17.08
C PHE A 364 -0.88 1.34 18.44
N GLU A 365 0.28 1.92 18.81
CA GLU A 365 0.91 1.73 20.11
C GLU A 365 0.00 2.21 21.24
N THR A 366 -0.57 3.41 21.14
CA THR A 366 -1.32 4.03 22.23
C THR A 366 -2.64 3.31 22.52
N VAL A 367 -3.25 2.67 21.51
CA VAL A 367 -4.47 1.87 21.69
C VAL A 367 -4.21 0.40 22.07
N THR A 368 -2.98 -0.11 21.94
CA THR A 368 -2.66 -1.52 22.26
C THR A 368 -1.80 -1.72 23.51
N ARG A 369 -1.04 -0.71 23.96
CA ARG A 369 -0.12 -0.83 25.11
C ARG A 369 -0.80 -0.70 26.47
N GLN A 370 -0.23 -1.33 27.50
CA GLN A 370 -0.62 -1.02 28.87
C GLN A 370 -0.22 0.42 29.26
N PRO A 371 -1.06 1.16 30.02
CA PRO A 371 -0.69 2.46 30.57
C PRO A 371 0.48 2.39 31.56
N ALA A 372 0.57 1.30 32.33
CA ALA A 372 1.58 1.11 33.38
C ALA A 372 2.93 0.56 32.85
N ASN A 373 2.92 -0.20 31.75
CA ASN A 373 4.12 -0.70 31.11
C ASN A 373 3.97 -0.70 29.58
N VAL A 374 4.58 0.29 28.92
CA VAL A 374 4.49 0.52 27.48
C VAL A 374 5.09 -0.59 26.61
N HIS A 375 5.74 -1.59 27.20
CA HIS A 375 6.30 -2.73 26.48
C HIS A 375 5.33 -3.91 26.36
N LEU A 376 4.27 -3.93 27.17
CA LEU A 376 3.25 -4.98 27.20
C LEU A 376 1.98 -4.54 26.46
N PHE A 377 1.25 -5.52 25.92
CA PHE A 377 -0.11 -5.34 25.42
C PHE A 377 -1.13 -5.22 26.56
N LEU A 378 -2.25 -4.54 26.29
CA LEU A 378 -3.45 -4.67 27.11
C LEU A 378 -3.93 -6.14 27.11
N ASP A 379 -4.31 -6.63 28.29
CA ASP A 379 -4.70 -8.03 28.52
C ASP A 379 -5.73 -8.52 27.49
N GLY A 380 -5.40 -9.59 26.77
CA GLY A 380 -6.26 -10.19 25.75
C GLY A 380 -6.17 -9.58 24.34
N LEU A 381 -5.36 -8.53 24.12
CA LEU A 381 -5.10 -7.99 22.78
C LEU A 381 -3.99 -8.73 22.01
N GLU A 382 -3.34 -9.74 22.60
CA GLU A 382 -2.24 -10.50 22.01
C GLU A 382 -2.37 -12.02 22.26
N VAL A 383 -1.50 -12.82 21.64
CA VAL A 383 -1.50 -14.30 21.75
C VAL A 383 -0.12 -14.96 21.94
N ASP A 384 0.99 -14.20 21.84
CA ASP A 384 2.36 -14.75 21.90
C ASP A 384 3.47 -13.77 22.35
N GLY A 385 3.13 -12.53 22.71
CA GLY A 385 4.03 -11.42 23.01
C GLY A 385 4.46 -10.57 21.81
N ILE A 386 3.93 -10.81 20.61
CA ILE A 386 4.18 -10.04 19.37
C ILE A 386 2.89 -9.79 18.59
N HIS A 387 2.09 -10.84 18.40
CA HIS A 387 0.98 -10.85 17.44
C HIS A 387 -0.34 -10.50 18.12
N PRO A 388 -1.17 -9.64 17.49
CA PRO A 388 -2.50 -9.33 18.02
C PRO A 388 -3.41 -10.56 18.09
N SER A 389 -4.30 -10.58 19.08
CA SER A 389 -5.50 -11.42 19.01
C SER A 389 -6.50 -10.84 17.99
N ALA A 390 -7.59 -11.56 17.71
CA ALA A 390 -8.69 -11.01 16.90
C ALA A 390 -9.26 -9.70 17.49
N GLU A 391 -9.29 -9.57 18.83
CA GLU A 391 -9.68 -8.33 19.50
C GLU A 391 -8.59 -7.26 19.39
N GLY A 392 -7.30 -7.63 19.45
CA GLY A 392 -6.18 -6.73 19.15
C GLY A 392 -6.26 -6.14 17.74
N HIS A 393 -6.53 -6.98 16.73
CA HIS A 393 -6.78 -6.52 15.36
C HIS A 393 -8.02 -5.62 15.26
N ARG A 394 -9.11 -5.92 16.00
CA ARG A 394 -10.30 -5.06 16.05
C ARG A 394 -10.00 -3.69 16.66
N VAL A 395 -9.20 -3.62 17.72
CA VAL A 395 -8.75 -2.38 18.35
C VAL A 395 -7.87 -1.57 17.38
N MET A 396 -6.88 -2.20 16.74
CA MET A 396 -6.06 -1.56 15.71
C MET A 396 -6.90 -1.01 14.55
N ALA A 397 -7.83 -1.81 14.03
CA ALA A 397 -8.72 -1.44 12.94
C ALA A 397 -9.61 -0.24 13.29
N THR A 398 -10.08 -0.18 14.54
CA THR A 398 -10.91 0.93 15.04
C THR A 398 -10.11 2.24 15.11
N GLU A 399 -8.83 2.18 15.52
CA GLU A 399 -7.94 3.34 15.52
C GLU A 399 -7.57 3.80 14.10
N ALA A 400 -7.25 2.87 13.20
CA ALA A 400 -7.05 3.19 11.79
C ALA A 400 -8.29 3.85 11.16
N ALA A 401 -9.48 3.30 11.42
CA ALA A 401 -10.74 3.87 10.96
C ALA A 401 -11.03 5.25 11.59
N ARG A 402 -10.69 5.48 12.85
CA ARG A 402 -10.83 6.79 13.51
C ARG A 402 -9.96 7.86 12.84
N VAL A 403 -8.64 7.63 12.77
CA VAL A 403 -7.68 8.57 12.16
C VAL A 403 -8.02 8.87 10.71
N LEU A 404 -8.41 7.84 9.94
CA LEU A 404 -8.75 8.00 8.53
C LEU A 404 -10.06 8.80 8.32
N ARG A 405 -11.09 8.61 9.16
CA ARG A 405 -12.31 9.46 9.12
C ARG A 405 -12.00 10.92 9.49
N GLU A 406 -11.19 11.15 10.52
CA GLU A 406 -10.74 12.49 10.92
C GLU A 406 -9.97 13.20 9.80
N ALA A 407 -9.20 12.45 9.00
CA ALA A 407 -8.55 12.92 7.78
C ALA A 407 -9.45 12.96 6.52
N GLY A 408 -10.77 12.90 6.69
CA GLY A 408 -11.75 13.06 5.61
C GLY A 408 -11.94 11.84 4.72
N VAL A 409 -11.55 10.62 5.14
CA VAL A 409 -12.04 9.40 4.47
C VAL A 409 -13.55 9.28 4.70
N GLN A 410 -14.28 9.12 3.61
CA GLN A 410 -15.72 8.84 3.59
C GLN A 410 -15.95 7.50 2.87
N PRO A 411 -17.05 6.78 3.17
CA PRO A 411 -17.40 5.55 2.48
C PRO A 411 -17.50 5.73 0.96
N GLY A 412 -17.27 4.64 0.21
CA GLY A 412 -17.46 4.62 -1.24
C GLY A 412 -18.90 4.91 -1.64
N PRO A 413 -19.14 5.47 -2.85
CA PRO A 413 -20.49 5.71 -3.34
C PRO A 413 -21.37 4.45 -3.30
N GLY A 414 -22.53 4.54 -2.66
CA GLY A 414 -23.46 3.42 -2.50
C GLY A 414 -23.13 2.44 -1.35
N VAL A 415 -22.00 2.60 -0.65
CA VAL A 415 -21.66 1.76 0.51
C VAL A 415 -22.47 2.17 1.72
N LEU A 416 -23.39 1.31 2.14
CA LEU A 416 -24.09 1.44 3.43
C LEU A 416 -23.24 0.77 4.51
N LEU A 417 -22.73 1.56 5.45
CA LEU A 417 -22.10 1.02 6.65
C LEU A 417 -23.13 0.35 7.56
N PRO A 418 -22.77 -0.73 8.28
CA PRO A 418 -23.56 -1.18 9.41
C PRO A 418 -23.60 -0.10 10.50
N ALA A 419 -24.65 -0.09 11.32
CA ALA A 419 -24.75 0.83 12.45
C ALA A 419 -23.63 0.56 13.48
N GLU A 420 -23.15 1.61 14.15
CA GLU A 420 -22.08 1.50 15.15
C GLU A 420 -22.44 0.48 16.24
N GLY A 421 -21.59 -0.53 16.42
CA GLY A 421 -21.79 -1.61 17.39
C GLY A 421 -22.48 -2.88 16.86
N ALA A 422 -22.82 -2.96 15.57
CA ALA A 422 -23.07 -4.24 14.92
C ALA A 422 -21.76 -5.04 14.71
N PRO A 423 -21.79 -6.39 14.82
CA PRO A 423 -20.61 -7.25 14.67
C PRO A 423 -20.18 -7.48 13.21
#